data_AF-A0A914X6D3-F1
#
_entry.id   AF-A0A914X6D3-F1
#
_cell.length_a   1.000
_cell.length_b   1.000
_cell.length_c   1.000
_cell.angle_alpha   90.00
_cell.angle_beta   90.00
_cell.angle_gamma   90.00
#
_symmetry.space_group_name_H-M   'P 1'
#
loop_
_entity.id
_entity.type
_entity.pdbx_description
1 polymer ?
#
loop_
_entity_poly.entity_id
_entity_poly.type
_entity_poly.pdbx_seq_one_letter_code
_entity_poly.pdbx_strand_id
1 'polypeptide(L)'
;MLISIAFFYIVSVGAVDSRRIRRTIITGDVNSIATGNDTNTNTELQGVQGNGGELGVNFTSQGAANGENSITIGNNGAGSVDYQNGTSYLTNGQGNVGATGAQVAGSSNINGQVLGNNQSIDSQQHGEGSGAGQSSAGINGSATIGQDGLKSPFSTDNVQLWAGANGSESTGAEVSSGQQMSWDEIVAQMVAEANGQGANNAGANIGISANNNNGNSVSVNGVIGGTGSDVNAQANGSALLVDNMQDTNVNLHGLAAGEGSSSIDGAGQLGTSAAGTNKTLEVYGNGKADVDHGQSGAESSMEGSLNSANGGQALNHINVTAESTQKNITVSNGIAVSDQNGKTLAEGGGMAQGVGSQNSSAIMAVDTRYDNNGEASVVIQGDGTAVSHNNTSALVITADGQLLTSKGVNNTGSATSMGTASGEYNNVTGSSFLIIDNMGSNGNAYVDAIGGGKGNSDANTQAVIKLNDGLAGERNATVIGTVSAVGNETYVRSISGITDYAGMQTFTSYQNSTAKGSGTSHASTGSLISVGRKKRQLPLQDDQPSPVVQEFSIMKICPDAQTTNKNCPLFIKSYDPVTGSTSWEHIEISGLVKNLFGSPVSRLSDKGNDNSARVILAERTDERDATPVSRNSPR
;
A
#
# COMPACT_ATOMS: atom_id res chain seq x y z
N MET A 1 14.14 -44.72 15.85
CA MET A 1 13.89 -46.18 15.84
C MET A 1 12.62 -46.40 15.05
N LEU A 2 12.70 -46.92 13.82
CA LEU A 2 11.51 -47.15 12.99
C LEU A 2 10.67 -48.29 13.58
N ILE A 3 9.43 -48.02 13.92
CA ILE A 3 8.41 -49.04 14.17
C ILE A 3 7.26 -48.73 13.21
N SER A 4 7.32 -49.27 11.98
CA SER A 4 6.14 -49.39 11.12
C SER A 4 5.36 -50.61 11.61
N ILE A 5 4.12 -50.40 12.07
CA ILE A 5 3.22 -51.49 12.46
C ILE A 5 2.14 -51.61 11.38
N ALA A 6 2.33 -52.53 10.44
CA ALA A 6 1.28 -52.93 9.51
C ALA A 6 0.44 -54.05 10.14
N PHE A 7 -0.83 -53.77 10.46
CA PHE A 7 -1.79 -54.79 10.89
C PHE A 7 -2.66 -55.22 9.71
N PHE A 8 -2.70 -56.52 9.41
CA PHE A 8 -3.66 -57.12 8.51
C PHE A 8 -4.78 -57.79 9.32
N TYR A 9 -5.99 -57.23 9.32
CA TYR A 9 -7.17 -57.92 9.83
C TYR A 9 -7.89 -58.64 8.68
N ILE A 10 -7.99 -59.97 8.77
CA ILE A 10 -8.82 -60.80 7.88
C ILE A 10 -9.97 -61.35 8.72
N VAL A 11 -11.17 -60.81 8.55
CA VAL A 11 -12.38 -61.39 9.14
C VAL A 11 -13.01 -62.35 8.14
N SER A 12 -12.96 -63.65 8.42
CA SER A 12 -13.68 -64.68 7.67
C SER A 12 -14.90 -65.15 8.45
N VAL A 13 -16.09 -65.08 7.85
CA VAL A 13 -17.31 -65.69 8.42
C VAL A 13 -17.63 -66.93 7.59
N GLY A 14 -17.61 -68.11 8.21
CA GLY A 14 -17.83 -69.39 7.54
C GLY A 14 -19.22 -69.97 7.78
N ALA A 15 -19.94 -70.26 6.68
CA ALA A 15 -20.62 -71.54 6.43
C ALA A 15 -21.01 -71.64 4.94
N VAL A 16 -20.91 -72.86 4.40
CA VAL A 16 -20.80 -73.24 2.99
C VAL A 16 -22.11 -73.12 2.20
N ASP A 17 -22.09 -72.32 1.13
CA ASP A 17 -22.66 -72.61 -0.19
C ASP A 17 -22.00 -71.61 -1.16
N SER A 18 -22.14 -71.74 -2.47
CA SER A 18 -21.47 -70.93 -3.53
C SER A 18 -21.78 -69.42 -3.56
N ARG A 19 -21.92 -68.78 -2.40
CA ARG A 19 -21.94 -67.33 -2.20
C ARG A 19 -20.53 -66.80 -2.37
N ARG A 20 -20.33 -65.92 -3.37
CA ARG A 20 -19.19 -64.98 -3.40
C ARG A 20 -18.95 -64.47 -1.98
N ILE A 21 -17.81 -64.84 -1.39
CA ILE A 21 -17.36 -64.27 -0.12
C ILE A 21 -17.18 -62.78 -0.37
N ARG A 22 -18.08 -61.95 0.16
CA ARG A 22 -17.93 -60.49 0.13
C ARG A 22 -16.76 -60.12 1.03
N ARG A 23 -15.64 -59.77 0.42
CA ARG A 23 -14.43 -59.32 1.10
C ARG A 23 -14.44 -57.80 1.15
N THR A 24 -14.38 -57.26 2.35
CA THR A 24 -14.02 -55.86 2.60
C THR A 24 -12.62 -55.87 3.19
N ILE A 25 -11.78 -54.95 2.74
CA ILE A 25 -10.41 -54.82 3.23
C ILE A 25 -10.34 -53.50 3.98
N ILE A 26 -9.89 -53.56 5.22
CA ILE A 26 -9.58 -52.38 6.02
C ILE A 26 -8.06 -52.29 6.07
N THR A 27 -7.52 -51.13 5.72
CA THR A 27 -6.10 -50.83 5.85
C THR A 27 -5.91 -49.52 6.61
N GLY A 28 -4.79 -49.39 7.30
CA GLY A 28 -4.41 -48.15 7.95
C GLY A 28 -2.93 -48.11 8.24
N ASP A 29 -2.40 -46.90 8.30
CA ASP A 29 -1.01 -46.60 8.62
C ASP A 29 -0.99 -45.35 9.49
N VAL A 30 -0.48 -45.47 10.71
CA VAL A 30 -0.53 -44.41 11.72
C VAL A 30 0.83 -44.32 12.38
N ASN A 31 1.45 -43.16 12.28
CA ASN A 31 2.80 -42.92 12.75
C ASN A 31 2.89 -41.55 13.42
N SER A 32 3.61 -41.48 14.54
CA SER A 32 3.96 -40.24 15.21
C SER A 32 5.42 -40.30 15.65
N ILE A 33 6.17 -39.28 15.30
CA ILE A 33 7.57 -39.09 15.67
C ILE A 33 7.70 -37.72 16.33
N ALA A 34 8.38 -37.66 17.46
CA ALA A 34 8.68 -36.41 18.15
C ALA A 34 10.15 -36.39 18.61
N THR A 35 10.80 -35.23 18.51
CA THR A 35 12.17 -34.98 19.01
C THR A 35 12.17 -33.71 19.84
N GLY A 36 12.77 -33.76 21.03
CA GLY A 36 12.83 -32.69 22.02
C GLY A 36 13.46 -33.21 23.31
N ASN A 37 13.49 -32.38 24.36
CA ASN A 37 13.95 -32.81 25.67
C ASN A 37 12.92 -33.76 26.31
N ASP A 38 11.65 -33.34 26.33
CA ASP A 38 10.54 -34.23 26.66
C ASP A 38 9.66 -34.45 25.42
N THR A 39 9.25 -35.70 25.22
CA THR A 39 8.46 -36.13 24.07
C THR A 39 7.36 -37.08 24.49
N ASN A 40 6.21 -36.98 23.83
CA ASN A 40 5.10 -37.90 24.01
C ASN A 40 4.49 -38.19 22.63
N THR A 41 4.36 -39.46 22.28
CA THR A 41 3.70 -39.88 21.04
C THR A 41 2.68 -40.96 21.35
N ASN A 42 1.54 -40.89 20.65
CA ASN A 42 0.47 -41.86 20.75
C ASN A 42 -0.10 -42.12 19.35
N THR A 43 -0.21 -43.38 18.98
CA THR A 43 -0.85 -43.79 17.73
C THR A 43 -1.87 -44.87 18.01
N GLU A 44 -3.05 -44.73 17.41
CA GLU A 44 -4.14 -45.67 17.55
C GLU A 44 -4.77 -45.95 16.19
N LEU A 45 -5.09 -47.21 15.93
CA LEU A 45 -5.79 -47.67 14.74
C LEU A 45 -6.84 -48.70 15.16
N GLN A 46 -8.11 -48.42 14.87
CA GLN A 46 -9.23 -49.28 15.24
C GLN A 46 -10.06 -49.61 14.01
N GLY A 47 -10.27 -50.91 13.75
CA GLY A 47 -11.32 -51.36 12.85
C GLY A 47 -12.67 -51.31 13.58
N VAL A 48 -13.68 -50.68 12.97
CA VAL A 48 -15.02 -50.55 13.55
C VAL A 48 -16.06 -51.21 12.66
N GLN A 49 -17.11 -51.76 13.27
CA GLN A 49 -18.27 -52.28 12.57
C GLN A 49 -19.52 -51.55 13.06
N GLY A 50 -20.24 -50.91 12.14
CA GLY A 50 -21.50 -50.22 12.42
C GLY A 50 -22.65 -51.20 12.67
N ASN A 51 -23.75 -50.68 13.24
CA ASN A 51 -24.96 -51.48 13.50
C ASN A 51 -25.62 -52.03 12.22
N GLY A 52 -25.39 -51.39 11.07
CA GLY A 52 -25.84 -51.85 9.75
C GLY A 52 -24.92 -52.90 9.10
N GLY A 53 -23.80 -53.23 9.77
CA GLY A 53 -22.78 -54.16 9.27
C GLY A 53 -21.73 -53.50 8.37
N GLU A 54 -21.78 -52.18 8.18
CA GLU A 54 -20.72 -51.42 7.50
C GLU A 54 -19.42 -51.53 8.29
N LEU A 55 -18.31 -51.59 7.56
CA LEU A 55 -16.97 -51.61 8.15
C LEU A 55 -16.33 -50.23 8.03
N GLY A 56 -15.52 -49.90 9.01
CA GLY A 56 -14.86 -48.62 9.11
C GLY A 56 -13.50 -48.74 9.77
N VAL A 57 -12.79 -47.62 9.77
CA VAL A 57 -11.51 -47.46 10.44
C VAL A 57 -11.46 -46.09 11.10
N ASN A 58 -11.05 -46.08 12.36
CA ASN A 58 -10.67 -44.87 13.08
C ASN A 58 -9.17 -44.88 13.30
N PHE A 59 -8.54 -43.74 13.20
CA PHE A 59 -7.14 -43.59 13.54
C PHE A 59 -6.87 -42.29 14.28
N THR A 60 -5.86 -42.32 15.15
CA THR A 60 -5.35 -41.16 15.87
C THR A 60 -3.83 -41.16 15.81
N SER A 61 -3.23 -40.05 15.39
CA SER A 61 -1.78 -39.82 15.46
C SER A 61 -1.50 -38.54 16.24
N GLN A 62 -0.87 -38.68 17.40
CA GLN A 62 -0.59 -37.61 18.35
C GLN A 62 0.88 -37.57 18.69
N GLY A 63 1.46 -36.37 18.68
CA GLY A 63 2.84 -36.12 19.04
C GLY A 63 2.95 -34.78 19.77
N ALA A 64 3.74 -34.73 20.82
CA ALA A 64 4.06 -33.51 21.56
C ALA A 64 5.54 -33.52 21.93
N ALA A 65 6.17 -32.35 21.90
CA ALA A 65 7.56 -32.17 22.27
C ALA A 65 7.76 -30.80 22.92
N ASN A 66 8.67 -30.72 23.88
CA ASN A 66 9.15 -29.45 24.43
C ASN A 66 10.65 -29.55 24.76
N GLY A 67 11.28 -28.42 25.07
CA GLY A 67 12.68 -28.40 25.50
C GLY A 67 13.40 -27.10 25.13
N GLU A 68 14.69 -27.24 24.82
CA GLU A 68 15.58 -26.15 24.45
C GLU A 68 16.10 -26.34 23.01
N ASN A 69 16.47 -25.24 22.35
CA ASN A 69 17.04 -25.14 21.00
C ASN A 69 16.09 -25.50 19.85
N SER A 70 15.56 -26.73 19.83
CA SER A 70 14.73 -27.18 18.71
C SER A 70 13.86 -28.38 19.03
N ILE A 71 12.66 -28.41 18.46
CA ILE A 71 11.82 -29.61 18.39
C ILE A 71 11.44 -29.93 16.94
N THR A 72 11.01 -31.18 16.72
CA THR A 72 10.35 -31.59 15.49
C THR A 72 9.32 -32.66 15.81
N ILE A 73 8.13 -32.54 15.24
CA ILE A 73 7.03 -33.50 15.36
C ILE A 73 6.58 -33.84 13.95
N GLY A 74 6.46 -35.12 13.64
CA GLY A 74 5.96 -35.61 12.36
C GLY A 74 4.86 -36.64 12.60
N ASN A 75 3.62 -36.26 12.30
CA ASN A 75 2.47 -37.16 12.40
C ASN A 75 1.90 -37.46 11.03
N ASN A 76 1.59 -38.73 10.83
CA ASN A 76 0.87 -39.24 9.68
C ASN A 76 -0.22 -40.20 10.16
N GLY A 77 -1.39 -40.13 9.54
CA GLY A 77 -2.49 -41.03 9.82
C GLY A 77 -3.30 -41.28 8.57
N ALA A 78 -3.45 -42.54 8.20
CA ALA A 78 -4.24 -42.96 7.05
C ALA A 78 -5.12 -44.16 7.41
N GLY A 79 -6.32 -44.17 6.85
CA GLY A 79 -7.28 -45.25 6.95
C GLY A 79 -8.04 -45.41 5.63
N SER A 80 -8.20 -46.65 5.17
CA SER A 80 -8.96 -46.96 3.96
C SER A 80 -9.85 -48.18 4.16
N VAL A 81 -11.01 -48.15 3.52
CA VAL A 81 -11.96 -49.26 3.43
C VAL A 81 -12.27 -49.54 1.96
N ASP A 82 -11.87 -50.72 1.49
CA ASP A 82 -12.11 -51.19 0.12
C ASP A 82 -13.18 -52.27 0.10
N TYR A 83 -14.28 -52.00 -0.59
CA TYR A 83 -15.38 -52.93 -0.78
C TYR A 83 -15.23 -53.70 -2.10
N GLN A 84 -15.60 -54.98 -2.08
CA GLN A 84 -15.53 -55.86 -3.25
C GLN A 84 -16.37 -55.43 -4.46
N ASN A 85 -17.35 -54.54 -4.27
CA ASN A 85 -18.14 -53.95 -5.35
C ASN A 85 -17.38 -52.86 -6.12
N GLY A 86 -16.14 -52.56 -5.74
CA GLY A 86 -15.29 -51.54 -6.34
C GLY A 86 -15.33 -50.20 -5.62
N THR A 87 -16.16 -50.05 -4.58
CA THR A 87 -16.22 -48.81 -3.81
C THR A 87 -15.06 -48.72 -2.83
N SER A 88 -14.34 -47.61 -2.81
CA SER A 88 -13.25 -47.37 -1.85
C SER A 88 -13.40 -46.03 -1.16
N TYR A 89 -13.05 -45.99 0.13
CA TYR A 89 -13.05 -44.78 0.94
C TYR A 89 -11.69 -44.62 1.60
N LEU A 90 -11.11 -43.43 1.48
CA LEU A 90 -9.81 -43.08 2.04
C LEU A 90 -9.92 -41.83 2.89
N THR A 91 -9.24 -41.82 4.02
CA THR A 91 -8.95 -40.62 4.80
C THR A 91 -7.47 -40.64 5.16
N ASN A 92 -6.77 -39.53 4.91
CA ASN A 92 -5.35 -39.37 5.17
C ASN A 92 -5.08 -37.97 5.71
N GLY A 93 -4.19 -37.85 6.69
CA GLY A 93 -3.71 -36.57 7.18
C GLY A 93 -2.25 -36.61 7.56
N GLN A 94 -1.59 -35.49 7.32
CA GLN A 94 -0.23 -35.21 7.74
C GLN A 94 -0.19 -33.94 8.57
N GLY A 95 0.63 -33.92 9.61
CA GLY A 95 0.79 -32.77 10.50
C GLY A 95 2.21 -32.73 11.05
N ASN A 96 3.07 -31.94 10.41
CA ASN A 96 4.43 -31.72 10.84
C ASN A 96 4.55 -30.38 11.56
N VAL A 97 5.28 -30.35 12.65
CA VAL A 97 5.58 -29.14 13.44
C VAL A 97 7.08 -29.07 13.68
N GLY A 98 7.66 -27.89 13.51
CA GLY A 98 9.03 -27.60 13.92
C GLY A 98 9.08 -26.27 14.66
N ALA A 99 9.95 -26.18 15.66
CA ALA A 99 10.21 -24.90 16.32
C ALA A 99 11.68 -24.83 16.76
N THR A 100 12.20 -23.61 16.84
CA THR A 100 13.55 -23.29 17.32
C THR A 100 13.51 -22.06 18.22
N GLY A 101 14.38 -22.01 19.23
CA GLY A 101 14.41 -20.95 20.23
C GLY A 101 15.14 -21.41 21.48
N ALA A 102 15.32 -20.52 22.46
CA ALA A 102 15.89 -20.92 23.75
C ALA A 102 14.94 -21.89 24.48
N GLN A 103 13.63 -21.63 24.38
CA GLN A 103 12.56 -22.50 24.81
C GLN A 103 11.70 -22.85 23.60
N VAL A 104 11.26 -24.11 23.52
CA VAL A 104 10.47 -24.61 22.40
C VAL A 104 9.39 -25.56 22.91
N ALA A 105 8.21 -25.50 22.29
CA ALA A 105 7.08 -26.38 22.54
C ALA A 105 6.30 -26.64 21.26
N GLY A 106 5.60 -27.77 21.20
CA GLY A 106 4.75 -28.07 20.06
C GLY A 106 3.92 -29.32 20.25
N SER A 107 2.86 -29.41 19.45
CA SER A 107 1.96 -30.55 19.40
C SER A 107 1.36 -30.73 18.00
N SER A 108 1.07 -31.97 17.65
CA SER A 108 0.35 -32.35 16.44
C SER A 108 -0.63 -33.48 16.82
N ASN A 109 -1.88 -33.37 16.38
CA ASN A 109 -2.94 -34.34 16.65
C ASN A 109 -3.79 -34.50 15.39
N ILE A 110 -3.89 -35.72 14.88
CA ILE A 110 -4.67 -36.06 13.69
C ILE A 110 -5.63 -37.17 14.09
N ASN A 111 -6.93 -36.96 13.92
CA ASN A 111 -7.98 -37.93 14.12
C ASN A 111 -8.75 -38.11 12.82
N GLY A 112 -8.75 -39.32 12.27
CA GLY A 112 -9.48 -39.63 11.04
C GLY A 112 -10.43 -40.79 11.22
N GLN A 113 -11.50 -40.78 10.44
CA GLN A 113 -12.52 -41.81 10.45
C GLN A 113 -13.05 -42.07 9.04
N VAL A 114 -13.26 -43.34 8.76
CA VAL A 114 -14.09 -43.85 7.66
C VAL A 114 -15.11 -44.80 8.26
N LEU A 115 -16.41 -44.57 8.07
CA LEU A 115 -17.46 -45.51 8.44
C LEU A 115 -18.60 -45.47 7.40
N GLY A 116 -18.66 -46.49 6.55
CA GLY A 116 -19.55 -46.44 5.38
C GLY A 116 -19.22 -45.25 4.48
N ASN A 117 -20.22 -44.41 4.18
CA ASN A 117 -20.05 -43.20 3.38
C ASN A 117 -19.57 -41.98 4.19
N ASN A 118 -19.45 -42.11 5.51
CA ASN A 118 -19.03 -41.00 6.36
C ASN A 118 -17.51 -41.00 6.49
N GLN A 119 -16.90 -39.93 6.02
CA GLN A 119 -15.45 -39.72 6.09
C GLN A 119 -15.20 -38.38 6.76
N SER A 120 -14.30 -38.35 7.72
CA SER A 120 -13.95 -37.12 8.41
C SER A 120 -12.51 -37.14 8.89
N ILE A 121 -11.92 -35.96 8.97
CA ILE A 121 -10.61 -35.75 9.58
C ILE A 121 -10.59 -34.46 10.38
N ASP A 122 -10.06 -34.52 11.59
CA ASP A 122 -9.74 -33.40 12.46
C ASP A 122 -8.23 -33.39 12.70
N SER A 123 -7.58 -32.26 12.39
CA SER A 123 -6.14 -32.11 12.37
C SER A 123 -5.78 -30.81 13.08
N GLN A 124 -5.05 -30.90 14.18
CA GLN A 124 -4.63 -29.77 15.00
C GLN A 124 -3.10 -29.79 15.13
N GLN A 125 -2.47 -28.66 14.84
CA GLN A 125 -1.04 -28.46 14.98
C GLN A 125 -0.76 -27.14 15.70
N HIS A 126 0.25 -27.14 16.56
CA HIS A 126 0.72 -25.94 17.23
C HIS A 126 2.23 -26.06 17.44
N GLY A 127 2.97 -24.98 17.20
CA GLY A 127 4.39 -24.88 17.46
C GLY A 127 4.75 -23.51 18.01
N GLU A 128 5.69 -23.48 18.95
CA GLU A 128 6.13 -22.28 19.66
C GLU A 128 7.65 -22.34 19.87
N GLY A 129 8.32 -21.22 19.61
CA GLY A 129 9.71 -20.98 20.00
C GLY A 129 9.85 -19.59 20.63
N SER A 130 10.62 -19.48 21.71
CA SER A 130 10.84 -18.21 22.41
C SER A 130 12.23 -18.10 23.05
N GLY A 131 12.60 -16.86 23.44
CA GLY A 131 13.84 -16.55 24.14
C GLY A 131 14.66 -15.42 23.48
N ALA A 132 15.85 -15.14 23.97
CA ALA A 132 16.74 -14.16 23.33
C ALA A 132 17.40 -14.75 22.07
N GLY A 133 17.65 -13.91 21.06
CA GLY A 133 18.33 -14.30 19.82
C GLY A 133 17.35 -14.50 18.67
N GLN A 134 17.23 -15.73 18.19
CA GLN A 134 16.33 -16.10 17.09
C GLN A 134 15.35 -17.16 17.56
N SER A 135 14.07 -16.95 17.25
CA SER A 135 13.03 -17.96 17.45
C SER A 135 12.26 -18.16 16.15
N SER A 136 11.79 -19.37 15.90
CA SER A 136 10.88 -19.66 14.79
C SER A 136 9.99 -20.85 15.10
N ALA A 137 8.82 -20.88 14.48
CA ALA A 137 7.91 -22.00 14.53
C ALA A 137 7.29 -22.22 13.15
N GLY A 138 6.99 -23.46 12.79
CA GLY A 138 6.48 -23.81 11.48
C GLY A 138 5.60 -25.05 11.50
N ILE A 139 4.57 -25.04 10.68
CA ILE A 139 3.63 -26.15 10.47
C ILE A 139 3.60 -26.46 8.98
N ASN A 140 3.61 -27.74 8.65
CA ASN A 140 3.25 -28.23 7.33
C ASN A 140 2.32 -29.43 7.49
N GLY A 141 1.08 -29.28 7.05
CA GLY A 141 0.06 -30.33 7.13
C GLY A 141 -0.76 -30.47 5.86
N SER A 142 -1.49 -31.57 5.76
CA SER A 142 -2.45 -31.83 4.69
C SER A 142 -3.56 -32.74 5.21
N ALA A 143 -4.73 -32.67 4.59
CA ALA A 143 -5.87 -33.47 4.93
C ALA A 143 -6.59 -33.88 3.63
N THR A 144 -6.63 -35.18 3.35
CA THR A 144 -7.21 -35.74 2.14
C THR A 144 -8.33 -36.72 2.48
N ILE A 145 -9.48 -36.52 1.87
CA ILE A 145 -10.57 -37.50 1.84
C ILE A 145 -10.74 -37.93 0.39
N GLY A 146 -10.89 -39.24 0.15
CA GLY A 146 -11.08 -39.78 -1.19
C GLY A 146 -12.15 -40.84 -1.26
N GLN A 147 -12.85 -40.90 -2.40
CA GLN A 147 -13.84 -41.92 -2.70
C GLN A 147 -13.63 -42.40 -4.14
N ASP A 148 -13.54 -43.72 -4.34
CA ASP A 148 -13.42 -44.34 -5.66
C ASP A 148 -12.24 -43.80 -6.49
N GLY A 149 -11.16 -43.42 -5.81
CA GLY A 149 -9.95 -42.82 -6.39
C GLY A 149 -10.04 -41.32 -6.70
N LEU A 150 -11.18 -40.68 -6.43
CA LEU A 150 -11.36 -39.23 -6.54
C LEU A 150 -11.13 -38.56 -5.18
N LYS A 151 -10.43 -37.42 -5.16
CA LYS A 151 -10.31 -36.60 -3.95
C LYS A 151 -11.59 -35.77 -3.76
N SER A 152 -11.99 -35.58 -2.51
CA SER A 152 -13.00 -34.59 -2.16
C SER A 152 -12.58 -33.22 -2.70
N PRO A 153 -13.53 -32.40 -3.19
CA PRO A 153 -13.27 -31.01 -3.58
C PRO A 153 -12.65 -30.17 -2.44
N PHE A 154 -12.84 -30.59 -1.20
CA PHE A 154 -12.37 -29.89 0.00
C PHE A 154 -11.03 -30.41 0.55
N SER A 155 -10.48 -31.48 -0.04
CA SER A 155 -9.15 -31.98 0.34
C SER A 155 -8.12 -30.87 0.26
N THR A 156 -7.31 -30.73 1.32
CA THR A 156 -6.18 -29.81 1.39
C THR A 156 -4.91 -30.55 1.00
N ASP A 157 -4.25 -30.05 -0.04
CA ASP A 157 -2.97 -30.62 -0.47
C ASP A 157 -1.81 -30.10 0.40
N ASN A 158 -1.96 -28.88 0.95
CA ASN A 158 -0.91 -28.26 1.75
C ASN A 158 -1.47 -27.10 2.61
N VAL A 159 -1.16 -27.13 3.89
CA VAL A 159 -1.35 -26.03 4.84
C VAL A 159 0.00 -25.74 5.45
N GLN A 160 0.53 -24.55 5.17
CA GLN A 160 1.86 -24.11 5.62
C GLN A 160 1.72 -22.86 6.44
N LEU A 161 2.25 -22.92 7.66
CA LEU A 161 2.39 -21.77 8.52
C LEU A 161 3.85 -21.66 8.93
N TRP A 162 4.34 -20.43 9.06
CA TRP A 162 5.62 -20.17 9.66
C TRP A 162 5.58 -18.82 10.36
N ALA A 163 6.31 -18.71 11.46
CA ALA A 163 6.57 -17.49 12.21
C ALA A 163 8.04 -17.45 12.57
N GLY A 164 8.64 -16.27 12.56
CA GLY A 164 10.05 -16.06 12.88
C GLY A 164 10.24 -14.71 13.54
N ALA A 165 11.14 -14.66 14.51
CA ALA A 165 11.51 -13.44 15.19
C ALA A 165 13.00 -13.40 15.52
N ASN A 166 13.57 -12.20 15.53
CA ASN A 166 14.93 -11.93 15.95
C ASN A 166 14.97 -10.72 16.88
N GLY A 167 15.85 -10.75 17.88
CA GLY A 167 16.00 -9.68 18.87
C GLY A 167 16.96 -10.08 19.97
N SER A 168 17.74 -9.13 20.49
CA SER A 168 18.75 -9.43 21.50
C SER A 168 18.20 -9.65 22.91
N GLU A 169 16.96 -9.20 23.19
CA GLU A 169 16.37 -9.21 24.53
C GLU A 169 15.33 -10.31 24.68
N SER A 170 14.37 -10.36 23.77
CA SER A 170 13.30 -11.34 23.77
C SER A 170 12.78 -11.57 22.36
N THR A 171 12.41 -12.80 22.05
CA THR A 171 11.74 -13.20 20.82
C THR A 171 10.69 -14.26 21.12
N GLY A 172 9.68 -14.32 20.29
CA GLY A 172 8.67 -15.36 20.28
C GLY A 172 8.15 -15.57 18.85
N ALA A 173 7.83 -16.81 18.55
CA ALA A 173 7.25 -17.24 17.29
C ALA A 173 6.29 -18.38 17.59
N GLU A 174 5.02 -18.21 17.25
CA GLU A 174 3.95 -19.15 17.49
C GLU A 174 3.14 -19.36 16.21
N VAL A 175 2.79 -20.61 15.91
CA VAL A 175 1.89 -20.96 14.82
C VAL A 175 0.88 -21.99 15.30
N SER A 176 -0.35 -21.89 14.82
CA SER A 176 -1.44 -22.82 15.14
C SER A 176 -2.33 -23.04 13.93
N SER A 177 -2.67 -24.29 13.66
CA SER A 177 -3.53 -24.73 12.56
C SER A 177 -4.54 -25.74 13.07
N GLY A 178 -5.82 -25.52 12.78
CA GLY A 178 -6.91 -26.46 13.01
C GLY A 178 -7.67 -26.70 11.71
N GLN A 179 -7.85 -27.96 11.32
CA GLN A 179 -8.58 -28.36 10.12
C GLN A 179 -9.61 -29.42 10.49
N GLN A 180 -10.87 -29.16 10.18
CA GLN A 180 -11.95 -30.13 10.25
C GLN A 180 -12.53 -30.28 8.86
N MET A 181 -12.56 -31.51 8.35
CA MET A 181 -13.00 -31.77 6.98
C MET A 181 -13.86 -33.02 6.93
N SER A 182 -14.88 -32.98 6.08
CA SER A 182 -15.70 -34.11 5.66
C SER A 182 -15.70 -34.23 4.13
N TRP A 183 -16.51 -35.13 3.57
CA TRP A 183 -16.66 -35.23 2.12
C TRP A 183 -17.15 -33.91 1.49
N ASP A 184 -18.07 -33.22 2.16
CA ASP A 184 -18.84 -32.09 1.63
C ASP A 184 -18.48 -30.73 2.24
N GLU A 185 -17.60 -30.69 3.25
CA GLU A 185 -17.31 -29.48 4.01
C GLU A 185 -15.85 -29.41 4.48
N ILE A 186 -15.34 -28.19 4.60
CA ILE A 186 -14.07 -27.89 5.27
C ILE A 186 -14.19 -26.64 6.13
N VAL A 187 -13.57 -26.70 7.31
CA VAL A 187 -13.23 -25.56 8.15
C VAL A 187 -11.75 -25.64 8.47
N ALA A 188 -10.96 -24.69 7.98
CA ALA A 188 -9.55 -24.54 8.36
C ALA A 188 -9.30 -23.17 8.96
N GLN A 189 -8.75 -23.14 10.18
CA GLN A 189 -8.38 -21.96 10.93
C GLN A 189 -6.88 -21.97 11.17
N MET A 190 -6.22 -20.85 10.86
CA MET A 190 -4.77 -20.74 10.91
C MET A 190 -4.39 -19.41 11.54
N VAL A 191 -3.40 -19.43 12.43
CA VAL A 191 -2.87 -18.26 13.12
C VAL A 191 -1.34 -18.36 13.15
N ALA A 192 -0.66 -17.26 12.86
CA ALA A 192 0.79 -17.13 13.00
C ALA A 192 1.11 -15.81 13.69
N GLU A 193 1.95 -15.86 14.72
CA GLU A 193 2.33 -14.73 15.53
C GLU A 193 3.85 -14.74 15.72
N ALA A 194 4.48 -13.58 15.58
CA ALA A 194 5.90 -13.40 15.82
C ALA A 194 6.13 -12.06 16.54
N ASN A 195 6.99 -12.05 17.54
CA ASN A 195 7.41 -10.85 18.24
C ASN A 195 8.92 -10.87 18.50
N GLY A 196 9.59 -9.75 18.23
CA GLY A 196 11.00 -9.55 18.49
C GLY A 196 11.23 -8.25 19.25
N GLN A 197 12.10 -8.31 20.26
CA GLN A 197 12.56 -7.18 21.05
C GLN A 197 14.09 -7.23 21.14
N GLY A 198 14.74 -6.10 20.90
CA GLY A 198 16.19 -6.04 20.93
C GLY A 198 16.77 -4.64 21.01
N ALA A 199 17.97 -4.59 21.58
CA ALA A 199 18.86 -3.45 21.47
C ALA A 199 19.48 -3.43 20.07
N ASN A 200 19.49 -2.28 19.41
CA ASN A 200 19.99 -2.05 18.04
C ASN A 200 19.11 -2.57 16.91
N ASN A 201 18.52 -3.77 17.03
CA ASN A 201 17.61 -4.32 16.03
C ASN A 201 16.65 -5.37 16.59
N ALA A 202 15.48 -5.46 15.96
CA ALA A 202 14.54 -6.56 16.11
C ALA A 202 13.72 -6.72 14.83
N GLY A 203 13.16 -7.92 14.64
CA GLY A 203 12.31 -8.23 13.50
C GLY A 203 11.34 -9.36 13.82
N ALA A 204 10.21 -9.35 13.12
CA ALA A 204 9.16 -10.34 13.20
C ALA A 204 8.61 -10.59 11.79
N ASN A 205 8.40 -11.85 11.44
CA ASN A 205 7.85 -12.23 10.16
C ASN A 205 6.95 -13.47 10.28
N ILE A 206 5.93 -13.53 9.44
CA ILE A 206 4.95 -14.61 9.41
C ILE A 206 4.58 -14.96 7.96
N GLY A 207 4.14 -16.20 7.78
CA GLY A 207 3.45 -16.61 6.56
C GLY A 207 2.45 -17.72 6.83
N ILE A 208 1.30 -17.62 6.18
CA ILE A 208 0.20 -18.58 6.20
C ILE A 208 -0.19 -18.84 4.76
N SER A 209 -0.32 -20.10 4.39
CA SER A 209 -0.90 -20.48 3.10
C SER A 209 -1.68 -21.77 3.24
N ALA A 210 -2.86 -21.82 2.64
CA ALA A 210 -3.66 -23.02 2.54
C ALA A 210 -4.47 -23.01 1.25
N ASN A 211 -4.70 -24.20 0.70
CA ASN A 211 -5.52 -24.39 -0.48
C ASN A 211 -6.33 -25.69 -0.39
N ASN A 212 -7.40 -25.75 -1.19
CA ASN A 212 -8.15 -26.98 -1.39
C ASN A 212 -8.25 -27.36 -2.89
N ASN A 213 -8.72 -28.58 -3.13
CA ASN A 213 -8.84 -29.16 -4.46
C ASN A 213 -9.86 -28.44 -5.37
N ASN A 214 -10.74 -27.61 -4.81
CA ASN A 214 -11.66 -26.73 -5.54
C ASN A 214 -11.00 -25.44 -6.06
N GLY A 215 -9.70 -25.26 -5.82
CA GLY A 215 -8.97 -24.07 -6.23
C GLY A 215 -9.19 -22.87 -5.30
N ASN A 216 -9.82 -23.07 -4.14
CA ASN A 216 -9.91 -22.03 -3.14
C ASN A 216 -8.58 -21.95 -2.37
N SER A 217 -8.12 -20.75 -2.08
CA SER A 217 -6.87 -20.55 -1.33
C SER A 217 -6.86 -19.27 -0.52
N VAL A 218 -6.04 -19.28 0.52
CA VAL A 218 -5.71 -18.14 1.38
C VAL A 218 -4.20 -18.00 1.48
N SER A 219 -3.71 -16.77 1.49
CA SER A 219 -2.32 -16.47 1.81
C SER A 219 -2.23 -15.20 2.66
N VAL A 220 -1.40 -15.25 3.69
CA VAL A 220 -1.04 -14.10 4.53
C VAL A 220 0.47 -14.10 4.66
N ASN A 221 1.13 -13.00 4.31
CA ASN A 221 2.56 -12.81 4.57
C ASN A 221 2.73 -11.48 5.28
N GLY A 222 3.61 -11.44 6.27
CA GLY A 222 3.90 -10.23 7.03
C GLY A 222 5.36 -10.18 7.44
N VAL A 223 5.98 -9.01 7.33
CA VAL A 223 7.31 -8.74 7.86
C VAL A 223 7.35 -7.34 8.42
N ILE A 224 7.92 -7.19 9.60
CA ILE A 224 8.22 -5.88 10.18
C ILE A 224 9.50 -5.97 11.00
N GLY A 225 10.32 -4.94 10.93
CA GLY A 225 11.58 -4.88 11.66
C GLY A 225 12.18 -3.50 11.64
N GLY A 226 13.18 -3.30 12.49
CA GLY A 226 13.77 -1.98 12.64
C GLY A 226 15.18 -1.97 13.19
N THR A 227 15.73 -0.76 13.23
CA THR A 227 17.02 -0.46 13.86
C THR A 227 16.87 0.77 14.76
N GLY A 228 17.52 0.78 15.92
CA GLY A 228 17.39 1.84 16.93
C GLY A 228 17.89 1.34 18.29
N SER A 229 17.95 2.21 19.30
CA SER A 229 18.46 1.79 20.63
C SER A 229 17.56 0.76 21.31
N ASP A 230 16.24 0.88 21.14
CA ASP A 230 15.21 -0.04 21.58
C ASP A 230 14.27 -0.33 20.40
N VAL A 231 14.16 -1.59 19.99
CA VAL A 231 13.35 -2.00 18.85
C VAL A 231 12.39 -3.10 19.26
N ASN A 232 11.11 -2.89 18.99
CA ASN A 232 10.03 -3.86 19.13
C ASN A 232 9.38 -4.09 17.75
N ALA A 233 9.21 -5.34 17.38
CA ALA A 233 8.57 -5.75 16.13
C ALA A 233 7.57 -6.87 16.43
N GLN A 234 6.35 -6.76 15.91
CA GLN A 234 5.30 -7.75 16.08
C GLN A 234 4.55 -7.95 14.77
N ALA A 235 4.38 -9.20 14.37
CA ALA A 235 3.61 -9.60 13.20
C ALA A 235 2.60 -10.68 13.60
N ASN A 236 1.31 -10.40 13.40
CA ASN A 236 0.23 -11.34 13.64
C ASN A 236 -0.57 -11.54 12.36
N GLY A 237 -0.98 -12.76 12.07
CA GLY A 237 -1.76 -13.10 10.89
C GLY A 237 -2.74 -14.21 11.20
N SER A 238 -3.89 -14.16 10.54
CA SER A 238 -4.86 -15.24 10.60
C SER A 238 -5.50 -15.48 9.25
N ALA A 239 -5.89 -16.72 9.00
CA ALA A 239 -6.63 -17.11 7.82
C ALA A 239 -7.72 -18.12 8.16
N LEU A 240 -8.86 -17.98 7.49
CA LEU A 240 -10.02 -18.84 7.59
C LEU A 240 -10.40 -19.32 6.19
N LEU A 241 -10.48 -20.64 6.01
CA LEU A 241 -11.03 -21.27 4.82
C LEU A 241 -12.23 -22.11 5.23
N VAL A 242 -13.43 -21.68 4.85
CA VAL A 242 -14.69 -22.39 5.10
C VAL A 242 -15.41 -22.61 3.79
N ASP A 243 -15.35 -23.82 3.25
CA ASP A 243 -15.90 -24.18 1.94
C ASP A 243 -15.47 -23.20 0.82
N ASN A 244 -16.36 -22.24 0.51
CA ASN A 244 -16.20 -21.19 -0.49
C ASN A 244 -15.92 -19.80 0.09
N MET A 245 -15.96 -19.63 1.41
CA MET A 245 -15.57 -18.40 2.09
C MET A 245 -14.08 -18.45 2.45
N GLN A 246 -13.39 -17.35 2.14
CA GLN A 246 -12.00 -17.14 2.51
C GLN A 246 -11.91 -15.80 3.23
N ASP A 247 -11.30 -15.81 4.40
CA ASP A 247 -11.01 -14.60 5.18
C ASP A 247 -9.55 -14.61 5.60
N THR A 248 -8.92 -13.44 5.54
CA THR A 248 -7.49 -13.29 5.84
C THR A 248 -7.29 -11.96 6.54
N ASN A 249 -6.44 -11.94 7.57
CA ASN A 249 -6.09 -10.74 8.31
C ASN A 249 -4.59 -10.69 8.58
N VAL A 250 -4.02 -9.50 8.58
CA VAL A 250 -2.65 -9.23 9.04
C VAL A 250 -2.62 -7.97 9.90
N ASN A 251 -1.87 -8.01 10.97
CA ASN A 251 -1.56 -6.87 11.83
C ASN A 251 -0.05 -6.86 12.10
N LEU A 252 0.62 -5.80 11.67
CA LEU A 252 2.04 -5.58 11.87
C LEU A 252 2.22 -4.31 12.70
N HIS A 253 2.99 -4.41 13.77
CA HIS A 253 3.32 -3.29 14.62
C HIS A 253 4.83 -3.23 14.88
N GLY A 254 5.43 -2.07 14.73
CA GLY A 254 6.87 -1.87 14.89
C GLY A 254 7.17 -0.53 15.54
N LEU A 255 8.10 -0.53 16.49
CA LEU A 255 8.60 0.65 17.16
C LEU A 255 10.13 0.56 17.24
N ALA A 256 10.84 1.55 16.74
CA ALA A 256 12.26 1.73 16.97
C ALA A 256 12.50 3.11 17.58
N ALA A 257 13.12 3.19 18.74
CA ALA A 257 13.33 4.46 19.43
C ALA A 257 14.66 4.53 20.18
N GLY A 258 15.05 5.75 20.54
CA GLY A 258 16.12 6.06 21.48
C GLY A 258 17.19 6.98 20.90
N GLU A 259 18.40 6.89 21.46
CA GLU A 259 19.51 7.75 21.04
C GLU A 259 20.02 7.38 19.64
N GLY A 260 20.32 8.40 18.84
CA GLY A 260 20.80 8.21 17.47
C GLY A 260 19.68 7.89 16.49
N SER A 261 20.03 7.36 15.33
CA SER A 261 19.11 7.12 14.21
C SER A 261 18.21 5.91 14.46
N SER A 262 16.94 6.03 14.09
CA SER A 262 15.93 4.96 14.20
C SER A 262 15.27 4.70 12.85
N SER A 263 14.94 3.44 12.56
CA SER A 263 14.19 3.06 11.37
C SER A 263 13.25 1.89 11.66
N ILE A 264 12.09 1.89 11.00
CA ILE A 264 11.16 0.77 10.93
C ILE A 264 10.78 0.56 9.46
N ASP A 265 10.78 -0.69 9.05
CA ASP A 265 10.36 -1.17 7.74
C ASP A 265 9.36 -2.30 7.92
N GLY A 266 8.27 -2.28 7.16
CA GLY A 266 7.36 -3.41 7.15
C GLY A 266 6.50 -3.50 5.90
N ALA A 267 6.04 -4.72 5.65
CA ALA A 267 5.18 -5.05 4.53
C ALA A 267 4.29 -6.25 4.89
N GLY A 268 3.02 -6.17 4.49
CA GLY A 268 2.03 -7.22 4.62
C GLY A 268 1.34 -7.47 3.28
N GLN A 269 1.05 -8.72 2.98
CA GLN A 269 0.33 -9.14 1.79
C GLN A 269 -0.73 -10.19 2.15
N LEU A 270 -1.96 -9.93 1.74
CA LEU A 270 -3.10 -10.82 1.85
C LEU A 270 -3.51 -11.29 0.46
N GLY A 271 -3.89 -12.55 0.35
CA GLY A 271 -4.41 -13.15 -0.87
C GLY A 271 -5.58 -14.07 -0.55
N THR A 272 -6.62 -13.99 -1.37
CA THR A 272 -7.72 -14.96 -1.38
C THR A 272 -8.01 -15.38 -2.81
N SER A 273 -8.27 -16.66 -3.04
CA SER A 273 -8.81 -17.17 -4.29
C SER A 273 -10.09 -17.93 -4.04
N ALA A 274 -11.14 -17.62 -4.81
CA ALA A 274 -12.38 -18.37 -4.86
C ALA A 274 -12.65 -18.81 -6.31
N ALA A 275 -12.63 -20.11 -6.59
CA ALA A 275 -12.93 -20.67 -7.91
C ALA A 275 -12.25 -19.94 -9.11
N GLY A 276 -10.96 -19.58 -8.98
CA GLY A 276 -10.19 -18.89 -10.01
C GLY A 276 -10.26 -17.36 -9.99
N THR A 277 -10.92 -16.77 -8.99
CA THR A 277 -11.01 -15.32 -8.79
C THR A 277 -10.04 -14.91 -7.69
N ASN A 278 -8.94 -14.24 -8.03
CA ASN A 278 -7.91 -13.84 -7.07
C ASN A 278 -8.11 -12.40 -6.59
N LYS A 279 -8.09 -12.17 -5.29
CA LYS A 279 -7.98 -10.81 -4.74
C LYS A 279 -6.68 -10.72 -3.96
N THR A 280 -6.00 -9.58 -4.06
CA THR A 280 -4.82 -9.30 -3.25
C THR A 280 -4.93 -7.94 -2.60
N LEU A 281 -4.36 -7.84 -1.41
CA LEU A 281 -4.23 -6.60 -0.66
C LEU A 281 -2.81 -6.54 -0.13
N GLU A 282 -2.14 -5.43 -0.35
CA GLU A 282 -0.77 -5.16 0.06
C GLU A 282 -0.74 -3.89 0.90
N VAL A 283 -0.05 -3.95 2.03
CA VAL A 283 0.23 -2.83 2.93
C VAL A 283 1.74 -2.75 3.08
N TYR A 284 2.34 -1.56 2.96
CA TYR A 284 3.78 -1.41 3.08
C TYR A 284 4.15 -0.06 3.64
N GLY A 285 5.30 0.03 4.31
CA GLY A 285 5.88 1.33 4.58
C GLY A 285 7.20 1.28 5.33
N ASN A 286 7.80 2.45 5.38
CA ASN A 286 9.10 2.75 5.94
C ASN A 286 8.99 4.06 6.73
N GLY A 287 9.54 4.06 7.94
CA GLY A 287 9.81 5.26 8.71
C GLY A 287 11.29 5.29 9.06
N LYS A 288 11.97 6.41 8.80
CA LYS A 288 13.38 6.61 9.11
C LYS A 288 13.62 8.00 9.69
N ALA A 289 14.32 8.05 10.81
CA ALA A 289 14.91 9.26 11.36
C ALA A 289 16.42 9.08 11.46
N ASP A 290 17.17 9.91 10.73
CA ASP A 290 18.62 9.99 10.81
C ASP A 290 19.00 11.25 11.61
N VAL A 291 19.69 11.08 12.73
CA VAL A 291 20.05 12.18 13.64
C VAL A 291 21.53 12.09 14.05
N ASP A 292 22.21 13.23 14.12
CA ASP A 292 23.61 13.29 14.55
C ASP A 292 23.76 13.00 16.05
N HIS A 293 23.01 13.72 16.89
CA HIS A 293 22.96 13.56 18.33
C HIS A 293 21.56 13.93 18.85
N GLY A 294 20.94 13.02 19.61
CA GLY A 294 19.63 13.26 20.21
C GLY A 294 18.74 12.03 20.15
N GLN A 295 17.44 12.24 20.35
CA GLN A 295 16.45 11.17 20.37
C GLN A 295 15.75 11.07 19.01
N SER A 296 15.47 9.85 18.58
CA SER A 296 14.57 9.61 17.45
C SER A 296 13.63 8.44 17.75
N GLY A 297 12.54 8.39 17.02
CA GLY A 297 11.57 7.30 17.12
C GLY A 297 10.84 7.10 15.80
N ALA A 298 10.72 5.86 15.35
CA ALA A 298 9.89 5.46 14.22
C ALA A 298 8.89 4.42 14.70
N GLU A 299 7.62 4.63 14.40
CA GLU A 299 6.50 3.76 14.73
C GLU A 299 5.74 3.43 13.44
N SER A 300 5.35 2.17 13.28
CA SER A 300 4.53 1.70 12.17
C SER A 300 3.47 0.74 12.67
N SER A 301 2.23 0.96 12.23
CA SER A 301 1.08 0.09 12.46
C SER A 301 0.38 -0.15 11.13
N MET A 302 0.35 -1.41 10.69
CA MET A 302 -0.24 -1.84 9.44
C MET A 302 -1.28 -2.93 9.71
N GLU A 303 -2.50 -2.70 9.26
CA GLU A 303 -3.61 -3.62 9.39
C GLU A 303 -4.23 -3.87 8.02
N GLY A 304 -4.54 -5.13 7.72
CA GLY A 304 -5.25 -5.50 6.52
C GLY A 304 -6.22 -6.63 6.82
N SER A 305 -7.36 -6.61 6.13
CA SER A 305 -8.25 -7.77 6.06
C SER A 305 -8.79 -7.92 4.65
N LEU A 306 -8.88 -9.15 4.17
CA LEU A 306 -9.38 -9.46 2.83
C LEU A 306 -10.32 -10.67 2.89
N ASN A 307 -11.54 -10.45 2.41
CA ASN A 307 -12.60 -11.44 2.35
C ASN A 307 -13.03 -11.69 0.90
N SER A 308 -13.19 -12.95 0.53
CA SER A 308 -13.52 -13.32 -0.85
C SER A 308 -14.88 -12.79 -1.33
N ALA A 309 -15.86 -12.61 -0.43
CA ALA A 309 -17.17 -12.06 -0.75
C ALA A 309 -17.20 -10.52 -0.71
N ASN A 310 -16.68 -9.92 0.37
CA ASN A 310 -16.92 -8.50 0.70
C ASN A 310 -15.83 -7.52 0.24
N GLY A 311 -14.71 -8.01 -0.32
CA GLY A 311 -13.59 -7.15 -0.70
C GLY A 311 -12.55 -7.07 0.41
N GLY A 312 -11.70 -6.04 0.35
CA GLY A 312 -10.64 -5.84 1.33
C GLY A 312 -10.73 -4.47 1.98
N GLN A 313 -10.16 -4.35 3.17
CA GLN A 313 -9.96 -3.09 3.87
C GLN A 313 -8.55 -3.10 4.47
N ALA A 314 -7.95 -1.93 4.60
CA ALA A 314 -6.64 -1.78 5.20
C ALA A 314 -6.46 -0.40 5.82
N LEU A 315 -5.63 -0.36 6.85
CA LEU A 315 -5.14 0.82 7.54
C LEU A 315 -3.62 0.71 7.60
N ASN A 316 -2.93 1.80 7.30
CA ASN A 316 -1.49 1.86 7.43
C ASN A 316 -1.13 3.23 7.99
N HIS A 317 -0.50 3.22 9.16
CA HIS A 317 -0.04 4.38 9.89
C HIS A 317 1.47 4.27 10.09
N ILE A 318 2.21 5.31 9.72
CA ILE A 318 3.62 5.43 10.09
C ILE A 318 3.83 6.82 10.65
N ASN A 319 4.49 6.87 11.80
CA ASN A 319 4.84 8.11 12.50
C ASN A 319 6.33 8.09 12.83
N VAL A 320 7.02 9.18 12.54
CA VAL A 320 8.44 9.32 12.87
C VAL A 320 8.69 10.65 13.53
N THR A 321 9.41 10.59 14.64
CA THR A 321 9.83 11.73 15.46
C THR A 321 11.35 11.81 15.48
N ALA A 322 11.89 13.03 15.50
CA ALA A 322 13.32 13.23 15.71
C ALA A 322 13.59 14.56 16.40
N GLU A 323 14.46 14.53 17.41
CA GLU A 323 14.95 15.67 18.18
C GLU A 323 16.47 15.72 18.10
N SER A 324 17.01 16.68 17.37
CA SER A 324 18.45 16.69 17.08
C SER A 324 18.99 18.04 16.60
N THR A 325 20.33 18.17 16.62
CA THR A 325 21.05 19.30 16.01
C THR A 325 21.00 19.23 14.49
N GLN A 326 21.14 18.05 13.91
CA GLN A 326 20.82 17.78 12.51
C GLN A 326 19.90 16.57 12.45
N LYS A 327 18.87 16.67 11.63
CA LYS A 327 17.94 15.56 11.39
C LYS A 327 17.57 15.46 9.92
N ASN A 328 17.37 14.23 9.47
CA ASN A 328 16.70 13.90 8.22
C ASN A 328 15.66 12.83 8.52
N ILE A 329 14.38 13.20 8.44
CA ILE A 329 13.28 12.27 8.61
C ILE A 329 12.72 11.93 7.24
N THR A 330 12.37 10.67 7.02
CA THR A 330 11.58 10.21 5.88
C THR A 330 10.50 9.26 6.38
N VAL A 331 9.27 9.51 5.95
CA VAL A 331 8.14 8.60 6.21
C VAL A 331 7.53 8.29 4.88
N SER A 332 7.30 7.01 4.60
CA SER A 332 6.55 6.59 3.43
C SER A 332 5.68 5.39 3.74
N ASN A 333 4.43 5.40 3.32
CA ASN A 333 3.60 4.20 3.40
C ASN A 333 2.68 4.08 2.19
N GLY A 334 2.05 2.92 2.06
CA GLY A 334 0.96 2.75 1.12
C GLY A 334 0.13 1.49 1.28
N ILE A 335 -0.95 1.46 0.51
CA ILE A 335 -1.90 0.36 0.40
C ILE A 335 -2.17 0.13 -1.08
N ALA A 336 -2.03 -1.10 -1.56
CA ALA A 336 -2.42 -1.50 -2.91
C ALA A 336 -3.45 -2.63 -2.84
N VAL A 337 -4.59 -2.46 -3.50
CA VAL A 337 -5.63 -3.50 -3.59
C VAL A 337 -5.83 -3.87 -5.04
N SER A 338 -5.83 -5.16 -5.37
CA SER A 338 -6.05 -5.64 -6.74
C SER A 338 -7.25 -6.57 -6.85
N ASP A 339 -7.95 -6.46 -7.99
CA ASP A 339 -9.07 -7.34 -8.33
C ASP A 339 -8.62 -8.67 -8.98
N GLN A 340 -9.62 -9.46 -9.36
CA GLN A 340 -9.51 -10.75 -10.05
C GLN A 340 -8.65 -10.78 -11.32
N ASN A 341 -8.39 -9.63 -11.93
CA ASN A 341 -7.55 -9.52 -13.13
C ASN A 341 -6.17 -8.93 -12.82
N GLY A 342 -5.82 -8.77 -11.53
CA GLY A 342 -4.60 -8.09 -11.09
C GLY A 342 -4.63 -6.58 -11.35
N LYS A 343 -5.81 -5.99 -11.54
CA LYS A 343 -5.93 -4.55 -11.74
C LYS A 343 -5.95 -3.84 -10.39
N THR A 344 -5.05 -2.88 -10.19
CA THR A 344 -5.04 -1.99 -9.02
C THR A 344 -6.37 -1.25 -8.92
N LEU A 345 -7.13 -1.57 -7.87
CA LEU A 345 -8.37 -0.94 -7.47
C LEU A 345 -8.10 0.38 -6.75
N ALA A 346 -7.15 0.38 -5.82
CA ALA A 346 -6.68 1.56 -5.12
C ALA A 346 -5.19 1.45 -4.78
N GLU A 347 -4.48 2.58 -4.91
CA GLU A 347 -3.13 2.80 -4.41
C GLU A 347 -3.11 4.13 -3.66
N GLY A 348 -2.93 4.08 -2.35
CA GLY A 348 -2.72 5.25 -1.52
C GLY A 348 -1.29 5.25 -1.03
N GLY A 349 -0.61 6.39 -1.08
CA GLY A 349 0.72 6.51 -0.52
C GLY A 349 1.08 7.95 -0.18
N GLY A 350 1.89 8.12 0.85
CA GLY A 350 2.35 9.43 1.27
C GLY A 350 3.83 9.40 1.59
N MET A 351 4.53 10.48 1.28
CA MET A 351 5.90 10.71 1.69
C MET A 351 6.00 12.02 2.47
N ALA A 352 6.72 12.01 3.59
CA ALA A 352 7.10 13.23 4.26
C ALA A 352 8.61 13.30 4.44
N GLN A 353 9.20 14.48 4.27
CA GLN A 353 10.63 14.72 4.50
C GLN A 353 10.86 15.94 5.38
N GLY A 354 11.70 15.80 6.41
CA GLY A 354 12.01 16.85 7.37
C GLY A 354 13.51 17.04 7.55
N VAL A 355 14.04 18.24 7.31
CA VAL A 355 15.45 18.60 7.58
C VAL A 355 15.51 19.79 8.52
N GLY A 356 16.24 19.68 9.64
CA GLY A 356 16.39 20.74 10.64
C GLY A 356 17.85 21.02 11.00
N SER A 357 18.17 22.28 11.36
CA SER A 357 19.46 22.65 11.96
C SER A 357 19.30 23.14 13.41
N GLN A 358 20.30 22.87 14.25
CA GLN A 358 20.47 23.15 15.70
C GLN A 358 19.19 23.10 16.58
N ASN A 359 19.16 22.20 17.57
CA ASN A 359 18.06 22.00 18.53
C ASN A 359 16.68 22.01 17.85
N SER A 360 16.46 21.03 16.97
CA SER A 360 15.29 20.99 16.11
C SER A 360 14.48 19.73 16.37
N SER A 361 13.15 19.85 16.53
CA SER A 361 12.23 18.70 16.57
C SER A 361 11.42 18.60 15.28
N ALA A 362 11.07 17.41 14.83
CA ALA A 362 10.00 17.23 13.83
C ALA A 362 9.29 15.91 14.05
N ILE A 363 8.04 15.91 13.61
CA ILE A 363 7.13 14.78 13.62
C ILE A 363 6.56 14.70 12.21
N MET A 364 6.58 13.52 11.62
CA MET A 364 5.93 13.28 10.34
C MET A 364 5.11 12.01 10.42
N ALA A 365 3.88 12.09 9.94
CA ALA A 365 2.95 10.99 9.94
C ALA A 365 2.32 10.82 8.56
N VAL A 366 2.16 9.57 8.15
CA VAL A 366 1.41 9.19 6.96
C VAL A 366 0.37 8.15 7.38
N ASP A 367 -0.88 8.43 7.07
CA ASP A 367 -2.03 7.56 7.25
C ASP A 367 -2.63 7.25 5.89
N THR A 368 -2.68 5.97 5.52
CA THR A 368 -3.43 5.49 4.36
C THR A 368 -4.51 4.53 4.81
N ARG A 369 -5.69 4.63 4.18
CA ARG A 369 -6.84 3.77 4.47
C ARG A 369 -7.55 3.37 3.19
N TYR A 370 -8.09 2.16 3.19
CA TYR A 370 -8.99 1.64 2.17
C TYR A 370 -10.10 0.84 2.84
N ASP A 371 -11.34 1.01 2.40
CA ASP A 371 -12.49 0.30 2.98
C ASP A 371 -13.19 -0.65 1.98
N ASN A 372 -14.11 -1.45 2.50
CA ASN A 372 -14.89 -2.42 1.71
C ASN A 372 -15.86 -1.75 0.70
N ASN A 373 -16.10 -0.43 0.80
CA ASN A 373 -16.89 0.33 -0.16
C ASN A 373 -16.06 0.82 -1.36
N GLY A 374 -14.74 0.60 -1.33
CA GLY A 374 -13.80 1.12 -2.32
C GLY A 374 -13.38 2.58 -2.07
N GLU A 375 -13.68 3.12 -0.89
CA GLU A 375 -13.25 4.45 -0.49
C GLU A 375 -11.80 4.39 -0.01
N ALA A 376 -10.95 5.24 -0.58
CA ALA A 376 -9.56 5.38 -0.17
C ALA A 376 -9.34 6.76 0.46
N SER A 377 -8.47 6.82 1.47
CA SER A 377 -8.00 8.09 2.04
C SER A 377 -6.50 8.10 2.30
N VAL A 378 -5.86 9.25 2.09
CA VAL A 378 -4.48 9.51 2.48
C VAL A 378 -4.39 10.81 3.29
N VAL A 379 -3.76 10.77 4.46
CA VAL A 379 -3.49 11.94 5.30
C VAL A 379 -2.00 11.97 5.59
N ILE A 380 -1.36 13.10 5.30
CA ILE A 380 0.06 13.32 5.47
C ILE A 380 0.24 14.57 6.28
N GLN A 381 0.95 14.45 7.38
CA GLN A 381 1.20 15.54 8.31
C GLN A 381 2.69 15.64 8.55
N GLY A 382 3.23 16.84 8.44
CA GLY A 382 4.62 17.13 8.81
C GLY A 382 4.66 18.38 9.66
N ASP A 383 5.10 18.24 10.90
CA ASP A 383 5.26 19.35 11.84
C ASP A 383 6.73 19.43 12.27
N GLY A 384 7.27 20.65 12.39
CA GLY A 384 8.64 20.80 12.84
C GLY A 384 8.97 22.15 13.45
N THR A 385 9.98 22.12 14.31
CA THR A 385 10.57 23.30 14.92
C THR A 385 12.10 23.28 14.80
N ALA A 386 12.73 24.44 14.64
CA ALA A 386 14.18 24.60 14.67
C ALA A 386 14.56 25.85 15.46
N VAL A 387 15.43 25.72 16.47
CA VAL A 387 15.79 26.86 17.35
C VAL A 387 17.29 26.97 17.53
N SER A 388 17.89 28.02 16.98
CA SER A 388 19.30 28.35 17.17
C SER A 388 19.50 29.58 18.05
N HIS A 389 20.57 29.56 18.85
CA HIS A 389 21.07 30.72 19.58
C HIS A 389 22.35 31.22 18.89
N ASN A 390 22.27 32.31 18.13
CA ASN A 390 23.38 32.97 17.41
C ASN A 390 23.97 32.19 16.20
N ASN A 391 23.20 31.29 15.56
CA ASN A 391 23.56 30.69 14.26
C ASN A 391 22.33 30.60 13.33
N THR A 392 22.50 29.92 12.18
CA THR A 392 21.46 29.65 11.19
C THR A 392 20.53 28.49 11.59
N SER A 393 19.22 28.73 11.57
CA SER A 393 18.15 27.74 11.72
C SER A 393 17.41 27.51 10.40
N ALA A 394 17.55 26.33 9.79
CA ALA A 394 16.81 25.94 8.61
C ALA A 394 15.82 24.81 8.94
N LEU A 395 14.63 24.87 8.36
CA LEU A 395 13.62 23.80 8.44
C LEU A 395 12.99 23.61 7.06
N VAL A 396 13.08 22.39 6.52
CA VAL A 396 12.37 21.99 5.29
C VAL A 396 11.39 20.89 5.63
N ILE A 397 10.11 21.07 5.29
CA ILE A 397 9.07 20.05 5.46
C ILE A 397 8.29 19.86 4.16
N THR A 398 8.33 18.64 3.64
CA THR A 398 7.56 18.24 2.45
C THR A 398 6.52 17.20 2.84
N ALA A 399 5.31 17.31 2.32
CA ALA A 399 4.22 16.34 2.46
C ALA A 399 3.63 16.02 1.07
N ASP A 400 3.93 14.85 0.53
CA ASP A 400 3.57 14.45 -0.83
C ASP A 400 2.64 13.23 -0.80
N GLY A 401 1.38 13.41 -1.22
CA GLY A 401 0.37 12.36 -1.22
C GLY A 401 -0.12 11.99 -2.61
N GLN A 402 -0.37 10.71 -2.80
CA GLN A 402 -0.96 10.17 -4.00
C GLN A 402 -2.07 9.20 -3.64
N LEU A 403 -3.17 9.33 -4.37
CA LEU A 403 -4.30 8.41 -4.32
C LEU A 403 -4.76 8.12 -5.73
N LEU A 404 -4.62 6.87 -6.15
CA LEU A 404 -5.13 6.36 -7.41
C LEU A 404 -6.24 5.37 -7.10
N THR A 405 -7.44 5.55 -7.64
CA THR A 405 -8.46 4.50 -7.57
C THR A 405 -9.27 4.41 -8.85
N SER A 406 -9.65 3.19 -9.23
CA SER A 406 -10.53 2.94 -10.36
C SER A 406 -12.01 2.79 -9.98
N LYS A 407 -12.32 2.71 -8.68
CA LYS A 407 -13.67 2.52 -8.13
C LYS A 407 -13.78 3.19 -6.76
N GLY A 408 -14.22 4.45 -6.71
CA GLY A 408 -14.48 5.16 -5.45
C GLY A 408 -15.26 6.44 -5.72
N VAL A 409 -16.26 6.75 -4.89
CA VAL A 409 -17.14 7.93 -5.08
C VAL A 409 -16.74 9.09 -4.15
N ASN A 410 -15.93 8.83 -3.09
CA ASN A 410 -15.61 9.80 -2.04
C ASN A 410 -14.14 9.73 -1.57
N ASN A 411 -13.16 9.63 -2.48
CA ASN A 411 -11.77 9.58 -2.03
C ASN A 411 -11.33 10.90 -1.40
N THR A 412 -10.54 10.81 -0.34
CA THR A 412 -10.08 11.99 0.38
C THR A 412 -8.56 12.01 0.49
N GLY A 413 -7.95 13.16 0.22
CA GLY A 413 -6.53 13.35 0.41
C GLY A 413 -6.27 14.61 1.23
N SER A 414 -5.34 14.54 2.18
CA SER A 414 -4.85 15.71 2.90
C SER A 414 -3.34 15.65 3.01
N ALA A 415 -2.66 16.70 2.59
CA ALA A 415 -1.23 16.92 2.80
C ALA A 415 -1.06 18.25 3.53
N THR A 416 -0.52 18.20 4.75
CA THR A 416 -0.32 19.39 5.58
C THR A 416 1.11 19.45 6.10
N SER A 417 1.76 20.60 5.96
CA SER A 417 3.07 20.84 6.56
C SER A 417 3.14 22.15 7.33
N MET A 418 3.64 22.11 8.57
CA MET A 418 3.82 23.28 9.43
C MET A 418 5.24 23.34 9.99
N GLY A 419 5.90 24.47 9.78
CA GLY A 419 7.28 24.67 10.22
C GLY A 419 7.47 25.98 10.97
N THR A 420 8.20 25.93 12.09
CA THR A 420 8.65 27.15 12.78
C THR A 420 10.17 27.13 12.95
N ALA A 421 10.85 28.21 12.58
CA ALA A 421 12.27 28.39 12.88
C ALA A 421 12.54 29.71 13.62
N SER A 422 13.43 29.67 14.60
CA SER A 422 13.89 30.86 15.33
C SER A 422 15.41 30.91 15.44
N GLY A 423 16.04 32.04 15.08
CA GLY A 423 17.50 32.18 15.13
C GLY A 423 18.01 33.55 14.70
N GLU A 424 19.34 33.67 14.52
CA GLU A 424 19.95 34.90 13.98
C GLU A 424 19.82 34.98 12.47
N TYR A 425 19.93 33.83 11.79
CA TYR A 425 19.50 33.66 10.42
C TYR A 425 18.53 32.49 10.40
N ASN A 426 17.35 32.62 9.80
CA ASN A 426 16.46 31.47 9.69
C ASN A 426 15.74 31.40 8.35
N ASN A 427 15.46 30.17 7.93
CA ASN A 427 14.73 29.87 6.71
C ASN A 427 13.80 28.68 6.95
N VAL A 428 12.50 28.88 6.74
CA VAL A 428 11.51 27.79 6.75
C VAL A 428 10.96 27.62 5.35
N THR A 429 11.07 26.42 4.80
CA THR A 429 10.45 26.05 3.52
C THR A 429 9.50 24.89 3.75
N GLY A 430 8.25 25.06 3.31
CA GLY A 430 7.24 24.01 3.37
C GLY A 430 6.64 23.74 1.99
N SER A 431 6.44 22.48 1.67
CA SER A 431 5.66 22.06 0.50
C SER A 431 4.63 20.99 0.87
N SER A 432 3.46 21.07 0.23
CA SER A 432 2.42 20.05 0.27
C SER A 432 1.94 19.78 -1.15
N PHE A 433 2.02 18.54 -1.59
CA PHE A 433 1.61 18.09 -2.92
C PHE A 433 0.60 16.96 -2.79
N LEU A 434 -0.50 17.04 -3.52
CA LEU A 434 -1.54 16.01 -3.48
C LEU A 434 -2.04 15.68 -4.88
N ILE A 435 -1.95 14.40 -5.27
CA ILE A 435 -2.57 13.87 -6.48
C ILE A 435 -3.73 12.97 -6.06
N ILE A 436 -4.92 13.22 -6.60
CA ILE A 436 -6.04 12.30 -6.51
C ILE A 436 -6.62 12.03 -7.89
N ASP A 437 -6.67 10.76 -8.27
CA ASP A 437 -7.32 10.30 -9.49
C ASP A 437 -8.67 9.65 -9.14
N ASN A 438 -9.76 10.11 -9.78
CA ASN A 438 -11.17 9.64 -9.82
C ASN A 438 -12.23 10.72 -9.48
N MET A 439 -13.46 10.50 -9.97
CA MET A 439 -14.66 11.32 -9.75
C MET A 439 -15.01 11.48 -8.27
N GLY A 440 -15.49 12.68 -7.88
CA GLY A 440 -16.03 12.92 -6.52
C GLY A 440 -15.01 13.14 -5.41
N SER A 441 -13.72 13.21 -5.75
CA SER A 441 -12.63 13.30 -4.78
C SER A 441 -12.51 14.68 -4.11
N ASN A 442 -12.25 14.70 -2.80
CA ASN A 442 -11.93 15.89 -2.01
C ASN A 442 -10.43 15.92 -1.68
N GLY A 443 -9.82 17.10 -1.71
CA GLY A 443 -8.38 17.24 -1.50
C GLY A 443 -8.05 18.46 -0.66
N ASN A 444 -7.08 18.36 0.23
CA ASN A 444 -6.56 19.48 1.01
C ASN A 444 -5.02 19.49 0.95
N ALA A 445 -4.42 20.60 0.54
CA ALA A 445 -2.98 20.81 0.58
C ALA A 445 -2.73 22.13 1.32
N TYR A 446 -2.05 22.10 2.46
CA TYR A 446 -1.88 23.28 3.31
C TYR A 446 -0.47 23.36 3.88
N VAL A 447 0.12 24.56 3.86
CA VAL A 447 1.45 24.83 4.39
C VAL A 447 1.45 26.11 5.21
N ASP A 448 2.01 26.08 6.42
CA ASP A 448 2.29 27.26 7.26
C ASP A 448 3.77 27.29 7.68
N ALA A 449 4.49 28.31 7.25
CA ALA A 449 5.92 28.50 7.56
C ALA A 449 6.11 29.78 8.35
N ILE A 450 6.70 29.68 9.54
CA ILE A 450 6.95 30.80 10.45
C ILE A 450 8.45 30.91 10.74
N GLY A 451 9.04 32.05 10.41
CA GLY A 451 10.43 32.39 10.73
C GLY A 451 10.51 33.60 11.65
N GLY A 452 11.56 33.71 12.47
CA GLY A 452 11.79 34.91 13.27
C GLY A 452 13.02 34.86 14.16
N GLY A 453 13.33 35.97 14.82
CA GLY A 453 14.43 36.04 15.78
C GLY A 453 15.36 37.21 15.54
N LYS A 454 16.60 37.07 16.03
CA LYS A 454 17.61 38.13 16.06
C LYS A 454 18.38 38.25 14.74
N GLY A 455 17.76 38.64 13.65
CA GLY A 455 18.46 38.84 12.38
C GLY A 455 17.56 38.60 11.19
N ASN A 456 18.04 38.01 10.10
CA ASN A 456 17.24 37.83 8.88
C ASN A 456 16.38 36.56 8.93
N SER A 457 15.17 36.61 8.37
CA SER A 457 14.24 35.49 8.32
C SER A 457 13.59 35.33 6.95
N ASP A 458 13.45 34.09 6.49
CA ASP A 458 12.74 33.72 5.27
C ASP A 458 11.68 32.63 5.54
N ALA A 459 10.51 32.74 4.90
CA ALA A 459 9.45 31.74 4.93
C ALA A 459 8.88 31.53 3.52
N ASN A 460 9.00 30.32 2.99
CA ASN A 460 8.53 29.93 1.65
C ASN A 460 7.53 28.77 1.76
N THR A 461 6.37 28.89 1.12
CA THR A 461 5.32 27.87 1.16
C THR A 461 4.79 27.52 -0.22
N GLN A 462 4.61 26.24 -0.50
CA GLN A 462 4.02 25.76 -1.76
C GLN A 462 2.95 24.69 -1.50
N ALA A 463 1.70 24.97 -1.88
CA ALA A 463 0.62 23.98 -1.91
C ALA A 463 0.26 23.64 -3.35
N VAL A 464 0.12 22.36 -3.67
CA VAL A 464 -0.24 21.86 -5.01
C VAL A 464 -1.28 20.77 -4.90
N ILE A 465 -2.34 20.87 -5.71
CA ILE A 465 -3.34 19.81 -5.87
C ILE A 465 -3.48 19.48 -7.36
N LYS A 466 -3.49 18.19 -7.69
CA LYS A 466 -3.89 17.67 -9.00
C LYS A 466 -5.05 16.70 -8.82
N LEU A 467 -6.23 17.05 -9.30
CA LEU A 467 -7.41 16.18 -9.26
C LEU A 467 -7.79 15.77 -10.67
N ASN A 468 -7.86 14.48 -10.94
CA ASN A 468 -8.41 13.98 -12.19
C ASN A 468 -9.82 13.45 -11.94
N ASP A 469 -10.84 14.13 -12.44
CA ASP A 469 -12.23 13.78 -12.17
C ASP A 469 -12.84 12.83 -13.21
N GLY A 470 -12.05 12.21 -14.10
CA GLY A 470 -12.49 11.20 -15.07
C GLY A 470 -13.45 11.67 -16.20
N LEU A 471 -14.35 12.63 -15.93
CA LEU A 471 -15.41 13.10 -16.85
C LEU A 471 -15.36 14.61 -17.17
N ALA A 472 -14.80 15.45 -16.30
CA ALA A 472 -14.76 16.92 -16.44
C ALA A 472 -13.34 17.51 -16.64
N GLY A 473 -12.31 16.66 -16.64
CA GLY A 473 -10.91 16.97 -16.92
C GLY A 473 -10.08 17.22 -15.66
N GLU A 474 -8.74 17.23 -15.82
CA GLU A 474 -7.84 17.55 -14.72
C GLU A 474 -8.07 18.96 -14.16
N ARG A 475 -8.20 19.07 -12.84
CA ARG A 475 -8.29 20.29 -12.04
C ARG A 475 -7.00 20.44 -11.25
N ASN A 476 -6.07 21.22 -11.79
CA ASN A 476 -4.75 21.41 -11.23
C ASN A 476 -4.64 22.82 -10.61
N ALA A 477 -4.11 22.90 -9.40
CA ALA A 477 -3.99 24.13 -8.64
C ALA A 477 -2.63 24.22 -7.96
N THR A 478 -2.07 25.42 -7.88
CA THR A 478 -0.82 25.69 -7.18
C THR A 478 -0.88 27.06 -6.50
N VAL A 479 -0.52 27.12 -5.22
CA VAL A 479 -0.40 28.35 -4.43
C VAL A 479 1.02 28.42 -3.86
N ILE A 480 1.74 29.49 -4.18
CA ILE A 480 3.11 29.75 -3.71
C ILE A 480 3.10 31.05 -2.91
N GLY A 481 3.74 31.03 -1.74
CA GLY A 481 3.98 32.18 -0.89
C GLY A 481 5.47 32.31 -0.61
N THR A 482 6.00 33.52 -0.68
CA THR A 482 7.40 33.82 -0.35
C THR A 482 7.45 35.07 0.52
N VAL A 483 8.17 35.00 1.63
CA VAL A 483 8.29 36.10 2.59
C VAL A 483 9.73 36.17 3.08
N SER A 484 10.27 37.38 3.10
CA SER A 484 11.62 37.65 3.60
C SER A 484 11.65 38.92 4.42
N ALA A 485 12.45 38.93 5.49
CA ALA A 485 12.69 40.09 6.32
C ALA A 485 14.17 40.18 6.72
N VAL A 486 14.72 41.39 6.63
CA VAL A 486 16.11 41.72 6.96
C VAL A 486 16.09 42.80 8.03
N GLY A 487 16.72 42.59 9.18
CA GLY A 487 16.70 43.50 10.33
C GLY A 487 17.40 42.92 11.55
N ASN A 488 17.44 43.67 12.67
CA ASN A 488 18.00 43.15 13.94
C ASN A 488 17.03 42.20 14.64
N GLU A 489 15.74 42.44 14.48
CA GLU A 489 14.66 41.56 14.88
C GLU A 489 13.71 41.42 13.70
N THR A 490 13.41 40.18 13.31
CA THR A 490 12.47 39.93 12.22
C THR A 490 11.45 38.86 12.60
N TYR A 491 10.32 38.90 11.91
CA TYR A 491 9.29 37.87 11.95
C TYR A 491 8.67 37.77 10.56
N VAL A 492 8.57 36.55 10.05
CA VAL A 492 7.99 36.22 8.75
C VAL A 492 7.00 35.08 8.91
N ARG A 493 5.87 35.16 8.22
CA ARG A 493 4.90 34.07 8.14
C ARG A 493 4.36 33.97 6.73
N SER A 494 4.42 32.78 6.15
CA SER A 494 3.85 32.47 4.84
C SER A 494 2.89 31.30 4.97
N ILE A 495 1.69 31.42 4.40
CA ILE A 495 0.67 30.37 4.34
C ILE A 495 0.29 30.19 2.87
N SER A 496 0.30 28.94 2.42
CA SER A 496 -0.24 28.51 1.12
C SER A 496 -1.21 27.35 1.34
N GLY A 497 -2.44 27.47 0.86
CA GLY A 497 -3.46 26.45 1.04
C GLY A 497 -4.37 26.29 -0.17
N ILE A 498 -4.78 25.06 -0.45
CA ILE A 498 -5.78 24.70 -1.46
C ILE A 498 -6.69 23.65 -0.82
N THR A 499 -8.00 23.89 -0.85
CA THR A 499 -9.00 22.91 -0.43
C THR A 499 -10.00 22.71 -1.56
N ASP A 500 -10.19 21.48 -2.00
CA ASP A 500 -11.21 21.05 -2.93
C ASP A 500 -12.26 20.24 -2.16
N TYR A 501 -13.50 20.74 -2.16
CA TYR A 501 -14.63 20.04 -1.56
C TYR A 501 -15.80 20.04 -2.53
N ALA A 502 -16.30 18.85 -2.89
CA ALA A 502 -17.43 18.65 -3.79
C ALA A 502 -17.32 19.46 -5.10
N GLY A 503 -16.11 19.56 -5.67
CA GLY A 503 -15.87 20.29 -6.92
C GLY A 503 -15.46 21.76 -6.75
N MET A 504 -15.54 22.31 -5.54
CA MET A 504 -15.22 23.72 -5.24
C MET A 504 -13.81 23.87 -4.68
N GLN A 505 -12.95 24.62 -5.39
CA GLN A 505 -11.59 24.94 -4.95
C GLN A 505 -11.54 26.28 -4.21
N THR A 506 -11.07 26.25 -2.97
CA THR A 506 -10.74 27.42 -2.15
C THR A 506 -9.23 27.57 -2.06
N PHE A 507 -8.73 28.78 -2.28
CA PHE A 507 -7.30 29.09 -2.22
C PHE A 507 -7.04 30.02 -1.02
N THR A 508 -6.07 29.67 -0.19
CA THR A 508 -5.61 30.50 0.93
C THR A 508 -4.19 30.93 0.66
N SER A 509 -3.93 32.23 0.71
CA SER A 509 -2.59 32.79 0.63
C SER A 509 -2.46 33.93 1.63
N TYR A 510 -1.49 33.84 2.53
CA TYR A 510 -1.21 34.88 3.52
C TYR A 510 0.29 35.03 3.70
N GLN A 511 0.76 36.28 3.62
CA GLN A 511 2.16 36.63 3.76
C GLN A 511 2.28 37.82 4.70
N ASN A 512 3.14 37.71 5.70
CA ASN A 512 3.39 38.78 6.64
C ASN A 512 4.88 38.82 7.00
N SER A 513 5.49 40.00 6.88
CA SER A 513 6.86 40.23 7.30
C SER A 513 6.95 41.49 8.16
N THR A 514 7.75 41.40 9.22
CA THR A 514 8.10 42.54 10.06
C THR A 514 9.61 42.53 10.30
N ALA A 515 10.20 43.72 10.31
CA ALA A 515 11.61 43.93 10.60
C ALA A 515 11.77 45.18 11.49
N LYS A 516 12.61 45.08 12.52
CA LYS A 516 12.94 46.17 13.46
C LYS A 516 14.45 46.22 13.69
N GLY A 517 15.00 47.40 13.97
CA GLY A 517 16.42 47.56 14.30
C GLY A 517 17.00 48.93 13.99
N SER A 518 18.20 49.20 14.48
CA SER A 518 18.93 50.46 14.32
C SER A 518 19.73 50.55 13.00
N GLY A 519 19.19 50.00 11.91
CA GLY A 519 19.85 49.88 10.58
C GLY A 519 18.85 49.81 9.43
N THR A 520 19.29 49.40 8.22
CA THR A 520 18.38 49.24 7.06
C THR A 520 17.51 48.00 7.21
N SER A 521 16.27 48.17 7.68
CA SER A 521 15.28 47.10 7.74
C SER A 521 14.46 47.03 6.45
N HIS A 522 14.32 45.83 5.89
CA HIS A 522 13.52 45.59 4.68
C HIS A 522 12.65 44.35 4.88
N ALA A 523 11.45 44.38 4.34
CA ALA A 523 10.47 43.30 4.42
C ALA A 523 9.80 43.15 3.05
N SER A 524 9.69 41.92 2.55
CA SER A 524 9.05 41.62 1.27
C SER A 524 8.09 40.44 1.40
N THR A 525 7.03 40.46 0.60
CA THR A 525 5.99 39.42 0.54
C THR A 525 5.57 39.22 -0.91
N GLY A 526 5.45 37.98 -1.35
CA GLY A 526 4.95 37.60 -2.67
C GLY A 526 4.01 36.41 -2.61
N SER A 527 2.96 36.44 -3.44
CA SER A 527 2.01 35.33 -3.58
C SER A 527 1.74 35.06 -5.06
N LEU A 528 1.67 33.79 -5.44
CA LEU A 528 1.26 33.35 -6.77
C LEU A 528 0.20 32.25 -6.65
N ILE A 529 -0.94 32.45 -7.32
CA ILE A 529 -1.98 31.43 -7.47
C ILE A 529 -2.07 31.07 -8.96
N SER A 530 -1.94 29.79 -9.28
CA SER A 530 -2.07 29.26 -10.64
C SER A 530 -3.14 28.17 -10.67
N VAL A 531 -4.02 28.24 -11.68
CA VAL A 531 -5.12 27.30 -11.88
C VAL A 531 -5.10 26.81 -13.33
N GLY A 532 -5.03 25.49 -13.50
CA GLY A 532 -5.11 24.81 -14.80
C GLY A 532 -6.39 24.00 -14.93
N ARG A 533 -7.07 24.12 -16.08
CA ARG A 533 -8.21 23.28 -16.46
C ARG A 533 -8.03 22.80 -17.89
N LYS A 534 -8.26 21.50 -18.15
CA LYS A 534 -8.30 20.99 -19.52
C LYS A 534 -9.58 21.47 -20.21
N LYS A 535 -9.46 21.98 -21.45
CA LYS A 535 -10.61 22.45 -22.24
C LYS A 535 -11.53 21.26 -22.52
N ARG A 536 -12.84 21.37 -22.22
CA ARG A 536 -13.82 20.36 -22.61
C ARG A 536 -13.75 20.16 -24.12
N GLN A 537 -13.36 18.97 -24.59
CA GLN A 537 -13.69 18.56 -25.95
C GLN A 537 -15.19 18.30 -25.95
N LEU A 538 -15.95 19.18 -26.62
CA LEU A 538 -17.31 18.83 -26.98
C LEU A 538 -17.26 17.54 -27.83
N PRO A 539 -18.17 16.58 -27.62
CA PRO A 539 -18.26 15.46 -28.53
C PRO A 539 -18.45 16.03 -29.94
N LEU A 540 -17.53 15.70 -30.84
CA LEU A 540 -17.70 15.96 -32.26
C LEU A 540 -19.01 15.29 -32.67
N GLN A 541 -19.97 16.10 -33.09
CA GLN A 541 -21.14 15.62 -33.80
C GLN A 541 -20.62 15.03 -35.10
N ASP A 542 -20.85 13.74 -35.35
CA ASP A 542 -20.18 12.87 -36.34
C ASP A 542 -20.34 13.27 -37.83
N ASP A 543 -20.78 14.49 -38.16
CA ASP A 543 -21.13 14.89 -39.53
C ASP A 543 -20.63 16.28 -39.95
N GLN A 544 -19.45 16.73 -39.49
CA GLN A 544 -18.80 17.91 -40.07
C GLN A 544 -17.36 17.63 -40.53
N PRO A 545 -16.98 18.02 -41.75
CA PRO A 545 -15.62 17.80 -42.26
C PRO A 545 -14.62 18.54 -41.37
N SER A 546 -13.52 17.85 -41.06
CA SER A 546 -12.43 18.39 -40.23
C SER A 546 -11.93 19.73 -40.80
N PRO A 547 -11.68 20.75 -39.97
CA PRO A 547 -11.09 21.98 -40.46
C PRO A 547 -9.69 21.70 -41.01
N VAL A 548 -9.42 22.16 -42.22
CA VAL A 548 -8.09 22.10 -42.85
C VAL A 548 -7.15 22.97 -42.03
N VAL A 549 -6.18 22.33 -41.37
CA VAL A 549 -5.10 23.05 -40.67
C VAL A 549 -4.08 23.48 -41.72
N GLN A 550 -4.01 24.78 -42.02
CA GLN A 550 -2.88 25.36 -42.76
C GLN A 550 -1.72 25.58 -41.78
N GLU A 551 -0.59 24.90 -42.02
CA GLU A 551 0.65 25.16 -41.29
C GLU A 551 1.38 26.36 -41.91
N PHE A 552 1.68 27.35 -41.08
CA PHE A 552 2.53 28.49 -41.46
C PHE A 552 3.88 28.39 -40.78
N SER A 553 4.96 28.66 -41.53
CA SER A 553 6.31 28.82 -40.99
C SER A 553 6.72 30.29 -41.09
N ILE A 554 7.10 30.89 -39.96
CA ILE A 554 7.55 32.29 -39.89
C ILE A 554 9.07 32.29 -39.73
N MET A 555 9.78 33.00 -40.61
CA MET A 555 11.23 33.15 -40.57
C MET A 555 11.61 34.62 -40.46
N LYS A 556 12.48 34.94 -39.49
CA LYS A 556 13.04 36.28 -39.28
C LYS A 556 14.48 36.30 -39.81
N ILE A 557 14.76 37.11 -40.82
CA ILE A 557 16.09 37.23 -41.43
C ILE A 557 16.61 38.64 -41.19
N CYS A 558 17.71 38.77 -40.44
CA CYS A 558 18.32 40.07 -40.11
C CYS A 558 19.66 40.24 -40.86
N PRO A 559 19.81 41.34 -41.63
CA PRO A 559 21.02 41.82 -42.30
C PRO A 559 22.37 41.39 -41.73
N ASP A 560 22.59 41.87 -40.51
CA ASP A 560 23.89 41.94 -39.84
C ASP A 560 23.71 41.93 -38.32
N ALA A 561 24.70 41.41 -37.60
CA ALA A 561 24.68 41.17 -36.15
C ALA A 561 24.61 42.42 -35.23
N GLN A 562 24.54 43.63 -35.79
CA GLN A 562 24.47 44.89 -35.02
C GLN A 562 23.17 45.68 -35.17
N THR A 563 22.16 45.15 -35.86
CA THR A 563 20.84 45.82 -35.92
C THR A 563 19.94 45.40 -34.76
N THR A 564 19.47 46.39 -33.96
CA THR A 564 18.53 46.12 -32.86
C THR A 564 17.19 45.58 -33.40
N ASN A 565 16.58 44.69 -32.63
CA ASN A 565 15.42 43.83 -32.93
C ASN A 565 14.16 44.45 -33.58
N LYS A 566 14.11 45.78 -33.78
CA LYS A 566 12.94 46.55 -34.24
C LYS A 566 12.78 46.65 -35.77
N ASN A 567 13.81 46.39 -36.58
CA ASN A 567 13.79 46.65 -38.03
C ASN A 567 14.11 45.44 -38.93
N CYS A 568 14.00 44.19 -38.46
CA CYS A 568 14.18 43.03 -39.35
C CYS A 568 12.87 42.70 -40.10
N PRO A 569 12.92 42.47 -41.42
CA PRO A 569 11.75 42.06 -42.20
C PRO A 569 11.27 40.67 -41.76
N LEU A 570 9.94 40.50 -41.69
CA LEU A 570 9.29 39.23 -41.37
C LEU A 570 8.77 38.60 -42.65
N PHE A 571 9.11 37.33 -42.88
CA PHE A 571 8.63 36.56 -44.02
C PHE A 571 7.76 35.40 -43.54
N ILE A 572 6.59 35.26 -44.14
CA ILE A 572 5.71 34.11 -43.92
C ILE A 572 5.75 33.23 -45.15
N LYS A 573 6.01 31.94 -44.93
CA LYS A 573 5.86 30.90 -45.94
C LYS A 573 4.50 30.23 -45.76
N SER A 574 3.66 30.32 -46.78
CA SER A 574 2.42 29.55 -46.86
C SER A 574 2.58 28.39 -47.83
N TYR A 575 2.05 27.23 -47.45
CA TYR A 575 1.96 26.05 -48.31
C TYR A 575 0.48 25.75 -48.55
N ASP A 576 0.08 25.71 -49.82
CA ASP A 576 -1.25 25.27 -50.21
C ASP A 576 -1.21 23.78 -50.57
N PRO A 577 -1.79 22.89 -49.74
CA PRO A 577 -1.75 21.46 -49.99
C PRO A 577 -2.64 21.02 -51.16
N VAL A 578 -3.53 21.88 -51.66
CA VAL A 578 -4.42 21.56 -52.80
C VAL A 578 -3.70 21.80 -54.13
N THR A 579 -2.87 22.85 -54.21
CA THR A 579 -2.12 23.19 -55.43
C THR A 579 -0.65 22.76 -55.39
N GLY A 580 -0.14 22.35 -54.23
CA GLY A 580 1.26 21.96 -54.02
C GLY A 580 2.24 23.13 -54.08
N SER A 581 1.75 24.37 -54.08
CA SER A 581 2.55 25.58 -54.25
C SER A 581 3.02 26.18 -52.92
N THR A 582 4.23 26.75 -52.92
CA THR A 582 4.76 27.53 -51.80
C THR A 582 4.99 28.96 -52.24
N SER A 583 4.43 29.93 -51.51
CA SER A 583 4.66 31.37 -51.71
C SER A 583 5.34 31.97 -50.47
N TRP A 584 6.08 33.06 -50.68
CA TRP A 584 6.69 33.86 -49.63
C TRP A 584 6.13 35.27 -49.70
N GLU A 585 5.54 35.75 -48.62
CA GLU A 585 5.05 37.13 -48.52
C GLU A 585 5.88 37.94 -47.52
N HIS A 586 6.23 39.16 -47.94
CA HIS A 586 6.94 40.15 -47.12
C HIS A 586 5.92 41.01 -46.37
N ILE A 587 6.05 41.11 -45.04
CA ILE A 587 5.15 41.91 -44.21
C ILE A 587 5.91 43.11 -43.63
N GLU A 588 5.57 44.32 -44.07
CA GLU A 588 6.02 45.55 -43.43
C GLU A 588 5.16 45.86 -42.19
N ILE A 589 5.75 45.78 -41.00
CA ILE A 589 5.05 46.14 -39.77
C ILE A 589 5.13 47.66 -39.59
N SER A 590 4.21 48.38 -40.22
CA SER A 590 3.91 49.76 -39.86
C SER A 590 2.44 49.90 -39.44
N GLY A 591 2.21 50.30 -38.19
CA GLY A 591 1.00 51.05 -37.80
C GLY A 591 -0.32 50.33 -37.49
N LEU A 592 -0.40 49.00 -37.42
CA LEU A 592 -1.70 48.29 -37.24
C LEU A 592 -1.73 47.33 -36.04
N VAL A 593 -1.56 47.85 -34.81
CA VAL A 593 -1.70 47.04 -33.57
C VAL A 593 -2.76 47.60 -32.60
N LYS A 594 -3.50 48.66 -32.94
CA LYS A 594 -4.48 49.24 -32.01
C LYS A 594 -5.95 48.78 -32.15
N ASN A 595 -6.33 48.10 -33.22
CA ASN A 595 -7.74 47.74 -33.45
C ASN A 595 -8.07 46.23 -33.39
N LEU A 596 -7.10 45.35 -33.15
CA LEU A 596 -7.33 43.90 -33.10
C LEU A 596 -7.21 43.27 -31.70
N PHE A 597 -6.58 43.96 -30.74
CA PHE A 597 -6.39 43.43 -29.38
C PHE A 597 -6.65 44.52 -28.34
N GLY A 598 -7.86 44.52 -27.77
CA GLY A 598 -8.33 45.51 -26.81
C GLY A 598 -7.73 45.40 -25.40
N SER A 599 -6.44 45.12 -25.24
CA SER A 599 -5.66 45.27 -23.98
C SER A 599 -4.14 45.08 -24.24
N PRO A 600 -3.25 45.68 -23.41
CA PRO A 600 -1.81 45.64 -23.66
C PRO A 600 -1.21 44.26 -23.38
N VAL A 601 -0.59 43.65 -24.39
CA VAL A 601 0.18 42.41 -24.25
C VAL A 601 1.50 42.74 -23.54
N SER A 602 1.64 42.29 -22.29
CA SER A 602 2.89 42.33 -21.54
C SER A 602 3.71 41.06 -21.80
N ARG A 603 4.91 41.26 -22.39
CA ARG A 603 6.09 40.35 -22.47
C ARG A 603 5.96 39.05 -23.28
N LEU A 604 6.62 39.03 -24.44
CA LEU A 604 7.23 37.82 -25.01
C LEU A 604 8.48 37.46 -24.18
N SER A 605 8.59 36.21 -23.72
CA SER A 605 9.74 35.74 -22.95
C SER A 605 10.91 35.39 -23.87
N ASP A 606 12.06 36.01 -23.64
CA ASP A 606 13.36 35.53 -24.13
C ASP A 606 13.72 34.21 -23.44
N LYS A 607 13.60 33.09 -24.18
CA LYS A 607 14.37 31.87 -23.89
C LYS A 607 14.80 31.22 -25.21
N GLY A 608 16.11 31.28 -25.46
CA GLY A 608 16.92 30.30 -26.20
C GLY A 608 16.53 29.92 -27.64
N ASN A 609 17.33 30.39 -28.61
CA ASN A 609 17.77 29.76 -29.87
C ASN A 609 16.91 28.77 -30.70
N ASP A 610 15.61 28.62 -30.46
CA ASP A 610 14.72 27.88 -31.35
C ASP A 610 13.86 28.85 -32.20
N ASN A 611 14.19 28.91 -33.49
CA ASN A 611 13.51 29.72 -34.51
C ASN A 611 12.13 29.15 -34.92
N SER A 612 11.31 28.69 -33.98
CA SER A 612 9.92 28.30 -34.31
C SER A 612 8.94 28.74 -33.23
N ALA A 613 8.02 29.64 -33.62
CA ALA A 613 6.82 29.94 -32.87
C ALA A 613 5.63 29.33 -33.63
N ARG A 614 4.85 28.46 -32.97
CA ARG A 614 3.56 27.98 -33.49
C ARG A 614 2.47 28.97 -33.13
N VAL A 615 1.85 29.59 -34.13
CA VAL A 615 0.64 30.42 -33.95
C VAL A 615 -0.54 29.65 -34.54
N ILE A 616 -1.52 29.32 -33.71
CA ILE A 616 -2.79 28.72 -34.15
C ILE A 616 -3.79 29.87 -34.35
N LEU A 617 -4.10 30.22 -35.59
CA LEU A 617 -5.22 31.10 -35.92
C LEU A 617 -6.43 30.22 -36.22
N ALA A 618 -7.48 30.35 -35.43
CA ALA A 618 -8.79 29.83 -35.79
C ALA A 618 -9.50 30.90 -36.62
N GLU A 619 -9.79 30.60 -37.89
CA GLU A 619 -10.71 31.44 -38.69
C GLU A 619 -12.09 31.43 -38.03
N ARG A 620 -12.62 32.64 -37.83
CA ARG A 620 -13.98 32.86 -37.36
C ARG A 620 -14.81 33.30 -38.57
N THR A 621 -15.46 32.36 -39.24
CA THR A 621 -16.46 32.63 -40.27
C THR A 621 -17.81 32.89 -39.61
N ASP A 622 -18.03 34.14 -39.17
CA ASP A 622 -19.36 34.61 -38.79
C ASP A 622 -19.92 35.47 -39.93
N GLU A 623 -20.61 34.85 -40.89
CA GLU A 623 -21.67 35.52 -41.64
C GLU A 623 -22.89 35.69 -40.71
N ARG A 624 -23.26 36.93 -40.38
CA ARG A 624 -24.66 37.37 -40.21
C ARG A 624 -24.73 38.89 -39.98
N ASP A 625 -25.16 39.58 -41.02
CA ASP A 625 -25.92 40.82 -40.92
C ASP A 625 -27.21 40.58 -40.11
N ALA A 626 -27.39 41.34 -39.03
CA ALA A 626 -28.71 41.83 -38.60
C ALA A 626 -28.52 42.84 -37.44
N THR A 627 -28.72 44.12 -37.75
CA THR A 627 -28.93 45.19 -36.77
C THR A 627 -30.35 45.14 -36.16
N PRO A 628 -30.58 45.79 -35.00
CA PRO A 628 -31.66 45.45 -34.08
C PRO A 628 -32.91 46.30 -34.26
N VAL A 629 -34.09 45.73 -34.01
CA VAL A 629 -35.32 46.50 -33.72
C VAL A 629 -35.93 46.02 -32.41
N SER A 630 -36.22 47.02 -31.58
CA SER A 630 -36.71 46.97 -30.22
C SER A 630 -38.16 46.50 -30.05
N ARG A 631 -38.45 46.08 -28.80
CA ARG A 631 -39.63 46.33 -27.95
C ARG A 631 -40.54 45.13 -27.59
N ASN A 632 -40.68 45.04 -26.26
CA ASN A 632 -41.85 44.68 -25.45
C ASN A 632 -42.20 43.19 -25.24
N SER A 633 -42.09 42.80 -23.96
CA SER A 633 -42.79 41.71 -23.26
C SER A 633 -44.33 41.83 -23.38
N PRO A 634 -45.17 40.94 -22.79
CA PRO A 634 -44.97 39.55 -22.33
C PRO A 634 -46.10 38.58 -22.78
N ARG A 635 -45.85 37.26 -22.72
CA ARG A 635 -46.77 36.24 -22.19
C ARG A 635 -46.04 34.92 -21.98
#